data_AF-A0A972GUB2-F1
#
_entry.id   AF-A0A972GUB2-F1
#
_cell.length_a   1.000
_cell.length_b   1.000
_cell.length_c   1.000
_cell.angle_alpha   90.00
_cell.angle_beta   90.00
_cell.angle_gamma   90.00
#
_symmetry.space_group_name_H-M   'P 1'
#
loop_
_entity.id
_entity.type
_entity.pdbx_description
1 polymer ?
#
loop_
_entity_poly.entity_id
_entity_poly.type
_entity_poly.pdbx_seq_one_letter_code
_entity_poly.pdbx_strand_id
1 'polypeptide(L)'
;MNTHYRIHHSMIALSFVLLLSFVVSLTSAVPSAHAFGPRKPEPPSLPPVISLLESTPLYPEPDESLEPWATLTPQDVETVEGESNWYQYSGENRQEKKWIKIKTTWLGDLWIHLEYDRIGTIKPIDTYIALIWPASLYNQPVPSALTDVILDPQTVHANAVFESPVAYLSHSYRIETSWLGDQWLVQPNRILLDMEIINQEMDLPTETLYMDEYDTANRMQRPSDAIFIPAQKVFAMEKTNAGVYHVRAENGNTFWIHPAYAQPVGAKSINETIELHTDTMQYLFPTMPFPSFGAISPQKVNAFEQWDDPENHRWYRIHSWGGDLWIMN
;
A
#
# COMPACT_ATOMS: atom_id res chain seq x y z
N MET A 1 0.79 86.22 -29.90
CA MET A 1 1.47 87.52 -29.69
C MET A 1 2.33 87.39 -28.43
N ASN A 2 3.64 87.57 -28.62
CA ASN A 2 4.74 87.92 -27.70
C ASN A 2 4.91 87.15 -26.38
N THR A 3 5.96 86.33 -26.21
CA THR A 3 7.42 86.56 -26.08
C THR A 3 7.93 86.93 -24.68
N HIS A 4 8.79 86.03 -24.19
CA HIS A 4 10.13 86.26 -23.63
C HIS A 4 10.37 86.72 -22.17
N TYR A 5 11.28 85.92 -21.57
CA TYR A 5 12.49 86.27 -20.79
C TYR A 5 12.30 86.72 -19.33
N ARG A 6 13.22 86.48 -18.38
CA ARG A 6 14.39 85.59 -18.11
C ARG A 6 15.04 86.21 -16.84
N ILE A 7 16.03 85.49 -16.26
CA ILE A 7 17.20 86.04 -15.51
C ILE A 7 16.91 86.51 -14.06
N HIS A 8 17.72 86.28 -13.00
CA HIS A 8 18.89 85.42 -12.69
C HIS A 8 19.44 85.86 -11.31
N HIS A 9 20.34 85.06 -10.72
CA HIS A 9 21.40 85.41 -9.74
C HIS A 9 20.98 85.63 -8.26
N SER A 10 21.73 85.29 -7.21
CA SER A 10 22.99 84.56 -7.00
C SER A 10 23.22 84.33 -5.48
N MET A 11 23.88 83.20 -5.14
CA MET A 11 24.98 83.02 -4.16
C MET A 11 24.86 83.17 -2.60
N ILE A 12 25.34 82.07 -1.94
CA ILE A 12 26.30 81.98 -0.78
C ILE A 12 25.71 82.24 0.64
N ALA A 13 25.96 81.51 1.75
CA ALA A 13 27.02 80.60 2.20
C ALA A 13 26.57 79.64 3.36
N LEU A 14 27.33 78.54 3.51
CA LEU A 14 27.75 77.81 4.72
C LEU A 14 26.82 77.64 5.95
N SER A 15 26.54 76.38 6.31
CA SER A 15 26.97 75.86 7.62
C SER A 15 26.93 74.33 7.75
N PHE A 16 27.96 73.84 8.42
CA PHE A 16 28.28 72.47 8.81
C PHE A 16 27.20 71.82 9.68
N VAL A 17 26.76 70.60 9.36
CA VAL A 17 26.49 69.54 10.35
C VAL A 17 26.91 68.19 9.76
N LEU A 18 27.92 67.60 10.39
CA LEU A 18 28.37 66.23 10.21
C LEU A 18 27.31 65.29 10.83
N LEU A 19 26.66 64.45 10.02
CA LEU A 19 25.89 63.31 10.51
C LEU A 19 26.41 62.06 9.81
N LEU A 20 27.14 61.27 10.62
CA LEU A 20 27.69 59.96 10.32
C LEU A 20 26.54 59.01 9.98
N SER A 21 26.32 58.70 8.71
CA SER A 21 25.41 57.65 8.27
C SER A 21 26.12 56.30 8.34
N PHE A 22 25.72 55.49 9.32
CA PHE A 22 26.05 54.07 9.41
C PHE A 22 25.49 53.33 8.19
N VAL A 23 26.37 52.95 7.26
CA VAL A 23 26.04 51.99 6.20
C VAL A 23 26.17 50.60 6.82
N VAL A 24 25.04 50.02 7.25
CA VAL A 24 24.97 48.59 7.57
C VAL A 24 24.96 47.84 6.25
N SER A 25 26.13 47.38 5.81
CA SER A 25 26.23 46.38 4.75
C SER A 25 25.63 45.07 5.27
N LEU A 26 24.37 44.78 4.91
CA LEU A 26 23.85 43.42 5.01
C LEU A 26 24.60 42.55 3.99
N THR A 27 25.70 41.93 4.42
CA THR A 27 26.21 40.74 3.76
C THR A 27 25.22 39.61 4.04
N SER A 28 24.39 39.27 3.06
CA SER A 28 23.65 38.02 3.07
C SER A 28 24.66 36.87 3.01
N ALA A 29 25.04 36.37 4.19
CA ALA A 29 25.66 35.06 4.29
C ALA A 29 24.62 34.05 3.80
N VAL A 30 24.82 33.52 2.59
CA VAL A 30 24.12 32.33 2.12
C VAL A 30 24.36 31.26 3.19
N PRO A 31 23.33 30.74 3.88
CA PRO A 31 23.54 29.66 4.82
C PRO A 31 24.15 28.50 4.02
N SER A 32 25.36 28.08 4.44
CA SER A 32 25.99 26.88 3.90
C SER A 32 24.95 25.77 3.93
N ALA A 33 24.66 25.22 2.75
CA ALA A 33 23.91 23.99 2.62
C ALA A 33 24.54 22.98 3.58
N HIS A 34 23.80 22.63 4.64
CA HIS A 34 24.17 21.50 5.46
C HIS A 34 24.29 20.31 4.52
N ALA A 35 25.51 19.78 4.44
CA ALA A 35 25.82 18.58 3.72
C ALA A 35 24.91 17.47 4.24
N PHE A 36 23.85 17.16 3.49
CA PHE A 36 23.23 15.85 3.53
C PHE A 36 24.22 14.89 2.87
N GLY A 37 25.31 14.58 3.58
CA GLY A 37 26.05 13.36 3.29
C GLY A 37 25.09 12.18 3.45
N PRO A 38 25.25 11.09 2.68
CA PRO A 38 24.44 9.91 2.87
C PRO A 38 24.60 9.46 4.33
N ARG A 39 23.54 9.61 5.14
CA ARG A 39 23.52 9.05 6.48
C ARG A 39 23.67 7.54 6.29
N LYS A 40 24.79 6.99 6.78
CA LYS A 40 24.95 5.54 6.89
C LYS A 40 23.73 5.04 7.68
N PRO A 41 22.91 4.12 7.14
CA PRO A 41 21.74 3.65 7.86
C PRO A 41 22.19 3.10 9.21
N GLU A 42 21.54 3.57 10.28
CA GLU A 42 21.77 3.04 11.61
C GLU A 42 21.39 1.55 11.61
N PRO A 43 22.17 0.68 12.26
CA PRO A 43 21.82 -0.73 12.39
C PRO A 43 20.40 -0.89 12.95
N PRO A 44 19.61 -1.86 12.46
CA PRO A 44 18.33 -2.16 13.08
C PRO A 44 18.56 -2.57 14.53
N SER A 45 17.61 -2.21 15.40
CA SER A 45 17.61 -2.70 16.79
C SER A 45 17.25 -4.18 16.83
N LEU A 46 17.88 -4.91 17.76
CA LEU A 46 17.53 -6.31 18.00
C LEU A 46 16.10 -6.37 18.58
N PRO A 47 15.22 -7.27 18.09
CA PRO A 47 13.88 -7.41 18.65
C PRO A 47 13.98 -7.74 20.15
N PRO A 48 13.25 -7.02 21.04
CA PRO A 48 13.35 -7.24 22.49
C PRO A 48 12.87 -8.63 22.92
N VAL A 49 12.03 -9.26 22.11
CA VAL A 49 11.56 -10.63 22.27
C VAL A 49 11.70 -11.34 20.92
N ILE A 50 12.13 -12.59 20.94
CA ILE A 50 12.15 -13.46 19.76
C ILE A 50 11.43 -14.78 20.08
N SER A 51 10.83 -15.39 19.06
CA SER A 51 10.12 -16.66 19.17
C SER A 51 11.02 -17.80 18.70
N LEU A 52 11.37 -18.71 19.60
CA LEU A 52 12.11 -19.93 19.27
C LEU A 52 11.16 -20.91 18.56
N LEU A 53 11.50 -21.30 17.34
CA LEU A 53 10.64 -22.12 16.48
C LEU A 53 10.87 -23.63 16.67
N GLU A 54 11.96 -24.01 17.32
CA GLU A 54 12.41 -25.38 17.54
C GLU A 54 13.20 -25.50 18.84
N SER A 55 13.55 -26.74 19.21
CA SER A 55 14.42 -27.00 20.35
C SER A 55 15.77 -26.33 20.16
N THR A 56 16.08 -25.33 20.98
CA THR A 56 17.23 -24.43 20.82
C THR A 56 18.23 -24.66 21.95
N PRO A 57 19.47 -25.10 21.64
CA PRO A 57 20.52 -25.28 22.65
C PRO A 57 20.98 -23.94 23.26
N LEU A 58 21.33 -23.96 24.55
CA LEU A 58 21.81 -22.82 25.31
C LEU A 58 23.30 -22.95 25.63
N TYR A 59 24.08 -21.94 25.28
CA TYR A 59 25.53 -21.92 25.44
C TYR A 59 25.97 -20.84 26.44
N PRO A 60 27.01 -21.09 27.24
CA PRO A 60 27.58 -20.06 28.11
C PRO A 60 28.32 -18.95 27.34
N GLU A 61 28.88 -19.29 26.18
CA GLU A 61 29.64 -18.40 25.29
C GLU A 61 29.18 -18.63 23.84
N PRO A 62 29.39 -17.66 22.92
CA PRO A 62 29.01 -17.81 21.51
C PRO A 62 29.99 -18.73 20.76
N ASP A 63 30.04 -20.00 21.16
CA ASP A 63 30.92 -21.04 20.61
C ASP A 63 30.18 -22.40 20.56
N GLU A 64 29.90 -22.89 19.35
CA GLU A 64 29.24 -24.18 19.13
C GLU A 64 30.13 -25.39 19.50
N SER A 65 31.43 -25.21 19.74
CA SER A 65 32.32 -26.27 20.20
C SER A 65 32.14 -26.64 21.67
N LEU A 66 31.47 -25.77 22.44
CA LEU A 66 31.11 -26.03 23.83
C LEU A 66 29.85 -26.90 23.93
N GLU A 67 29.81 -27.78 24.92
CA GLU A 67 28.58 -28.53 25.24
C GLU A 67 27.50 -27.55 25.74
N PRO A 68 26.29 -27.59 25.17
CA PRO A 68 25.20 -26.73 25.62
C PRO A 68 24.80 -27.10 27.06
N TRP A 69 24.56 -26.09 27.89
CA TRP A 69 24.16 -26.30 29.29
C TRP A 69 22.72 -26.79 29.43
N ALA A 70 21.88 -26.45 28.45
CA ALA A 70 20.47 -26.80 28.44
C ALA A 70 19.90 -26.67 27.02
N THR A 71 18.62 -26.99 26.86
CA THR A 71 17.87 -26.78 25.62
C THR A 71 16.51 -26.21 25.96
N LEU A 72 16.09 -25.19 25.24
CA LEU A 72 14.75 -24.63 25.32
C LEU A 72 13.86 -25.24 24.25
N THR A 73 12.67 -25.70 24.61
CA THR A 73 11.62 -26.00 23.63
C THR A 73 11.10 -24.69 22.99
N PRO A 74 10.36 -24.77 21.86
CA PRO A 74 9.74 -23.60 21.24
C PRO A 74 8.99 -22.72 22.25
N GLN A 75 9.37 -21.45 22.34
CA GLN A 75 8.80 -20.45 23.26
C GLN A 75 9.33 -19.05 22.91
N ASP A 76 8.70 -18.02 23.47
CA ASP A 76 9.22 -16.66 23.40
C ASP A 76 10.31 -16.42 24.46
N VAL A 77 11.37 -15.70 24.08
CA VAL A 77 12.49 -15.36 24.96
C VAL A 77 12.87 -13.89 24.84
N GLU A 78 13.22 -13.26 25.96
CA GLU A 78 13.74 -11.89 25.99
C GLU A 78 15.19 -11.85 25.49
N THR A 79 15.49 -10.93 24.59
CA THR A 79 16.86 -10.71 24.10
C THR A 79 17.62 -9.72 24.99
N VAL A 80 18.94 -9.86 25.01
CA VAL A 80 19.85 -8.99 25.76
C VAL A 80 20.76 -8.25 24.81
N GLU A 81 21.48 -8.98 23.96
CA GLU A 81 22.40 -8.46 22.95
C GLU A 81 22.55 -9.47 21.81
N GLY A 82 23.05 -9.02 20.67
CA GLY A 82 23.43 -9.87 19.55
C GLY A 82 24.88 -9.63 19.18
N GLU A 83 25.48 -10.56 18.44
CA GLU A 83 26.81 -10.32 17.86
C GLU A 83 26.84 -9.03 17.02
N SER A 84 28.02 -8.40 16.89
CA SER A 84 28.16 -7.04 16.33
C SER A 84 27.54 -6.82 14.93
N ASN A 85 27.42 -7.88 14.14
CA ASN A 85 26.92 -7.91 12.78
C ASN A 85 25.72 -8.85 12.63
N TRP A 86 24.95 -9.07 13.70
CA TRP A 86 23.80 -9.98 13.70
C TRP A 86 22.78 -9.65 12.61
N TYR A 87 22.64 -8.37 12.27
CA TYR A 87 21.72 -7.85 11.26
C TYR A 87 22.28 -7.90 9.84
N GLN A 88 23.54 -8.26 9.66
CA GLN A 88 24.17 -8.34 8.34
C GLN A 88 24.02 -9.76 7.81
N TYR A 89 23.32 -9.87 6.68
CA TYR A 89 23.31 -11.09 5.88
C TYR A 89 24.54 -11.11 4.96
N SER A 90 25.35 -12.15 5.04
CA SER A 90 26.55 -12.33 4.22
C SER A 90 26.23 -12.58 2.74
N GLY A 91 25.02 -13.03 2.42
CA GLY A 91 24.63 -13.38 1.04
C GLY A 91 25.05 -14.79 0.61
N GLU A 92 25.97 -15.42 1.34
CA GLU A 92 26.63 -16.66 0.90
C GLU A 92 25.84 -17.91 1.26
N ASN A 93 25.11 -17.88 2.39
CA ASN A 93 24.35 -19.03 2.88
C ASN A 93 23.08 -18.59 3.61
N ARG A 94 21.90 -19.08 3.18
CA ARG A 94 20.62 -18.83 3.88
C ARG A 94 20.53 -19.47 5.26
N GLN A 95 21.40 -20.42 5.56
CA GLN A 95 21.56 -21.04 6.88
C GLN A 95 22.63 -20.34 7.72
N GLU A 96 23.06 -19.13 7.33
CA GLU A 96 23.92 -18.30 8.17
C GLU A 96 23.27 -18.13 9.54
N LYS A 97 24.00 -18.50 10.59
CA LYS A 97 23.54 -18.38 11.96
C LYS A 97 24.16 -17.17 12.64
N LYS A 98 23.44 -16.64 13.62
CA LYS A 98 23.80 -15.46 14.41
C LYS A 98 23.72 -15.80 15.89
N TRP A 99 24.71 -15.33 16.64
CA TRP A 99 24.69 -15.43 18.08
C TRP A 99 23.84 -14.34 18.70
N ILE A 100 22.83 -14.76 19.45
CA ILE A 100 21.94 -13.90 20.21
C ILE A 100 21.99 -14.31 21.67
N LYS A 101 22.16 -13.36 22.56
CA LYS A 101 22.09 -13.58 24.00
C LYS A 101 20.69 -13.32 24.49
N ILE A 102 20.17 -14.23 25.29
CA ILE A 102 18.81 -14.19 25.84
C ILE A 102 18.84 -14.26 27.36
N LYS A 103 17.80 -13.74 27.99
CA LYS A 103 17.60 -13.94 29.43
C LYS A 103 17.02 -15.33 29.68
N THR A 104 17.62 -16.06 30.61
CA THR A 104 17.00 -17.26 31.18
C THR A 104 16.64 -17.02 32.65
N THR A 105 15.55 -17.61 33.12
CA THR A 105 15.09 -17.36 34.50
C THR A 105 15.85 -18.18 35.55
N TRP A 106 16.68 -19.16 35.15
CA TRP A 106 17.36 -20.09 36.06
C TRP A 106 18.89 -20.20 35.90
N LEU A 107 19.48 -19.79 34.77
CA LEU A 107 20.93 -19.89 34.51
C LEU A 107 21.60 -18.56 34.16
N GLY A 108 20.89 -17.45 34.32
CA GLY A 108 21.36 -16.14 33.88
C GLY A 108 21.26 -15.98 32.36
N ASP A 109 21.97 -15.00 31.81
CA ASP A 109 21.94 -14.73 30.38
C ASP A 109 22.81 -15.74 29.63
N LEU A 110 22.23 -16.40 28.63
CA LEU A 110 22.91 -17.43 27.83
C LEU A 110 22.79 -17.13 26.34
N TRP A 111 23.69 -17.70 25.55
CA TRP A 111 23.75 -17.55 24.11
C TRP A 111 22.96 -18.63 23.39
N ILE A 112 22.29 -18.25 22.31
CA ILE A 112 21.66 -19.14 21.33
C ILE A 112 22.21 -18.83 19.95
N HIS A 113 22.24 -19.84 19.09
CA HIS A 113 22.75 -19.73 17.73
C HIS A 113 21.63 -20.05 16.74
N LEU A 114 21.02 -19.01 16.19
CA LEU A 114 19.83 -19.12 15.33
C LEU A 114 20.18 -18.82 13.89
N GLU A 115 19.56 -19.53 12.94
CA GLU A 115 19.57 -19.10 11.54
C GLU A 115 19.02 -17.68 11.44
N TYR A 116 19.65 -16.86 10.59
CA TYR A 116 19.31 -15.45 10.40
C TYR A 116 17.82 -15.24 10.09
N ASP A 117 17.27 -16.12 9.24
CA ASP A 117 15.86 -16.12 8.83
C ASP A 117 14.87 -16.46 9.97
N ARG A 118 15.36 -17.06 11.07
CA ARG A 118 14.56 -17.44 12.24
C ARG A 118 14.53 -16.37 13.33
N ILE A 119 15.25 -15.26 13.15
CA ILE A 119 15.26 -14.14 14.09
C ILE A 119 13.99 -13.32 13.83
N GLY A 120 13.08 -13.30 14.79
CA GLY A 120 11.83 -12.55 14.73
C GLY A 120 10.88 -12.96 15.84
N THR A 121 9.70 -12.36 15.83
CA THR A 121 8.67 -12.59 16.85
C THR A 121 7.39 -13.04 16.18
N ILE A 122 6.74 -14.06 16.72
CA ILE A 122 5.39 -14.44 16.34
C ILE A 122 4.43 -13.56 17.15
N LYS A 123 3.56 -12.83 16.46
CA LYS A 123 2.46 -12.08 17.08
C LYS A 123 1.12 -12.66 16.69
N PRO A 124 0.18 -12.81 17.64
CA PRO A 124 -1.17 -13.19 17.31
C PRO A 124 -1.84 -12.09 16.49
N ILE A 125 -2.60 -12.49 15.48
CA ILE A 125 -3.51 -11.64 14.72
C ILE A 125 -4.83 -12.40 14.55
N ASP A 126 -5.87 -11.71 14.11
CA ASP A 126 -7.16 -12.30 13.76
C ASP A 126 -7.65 -11.53 12.54
N THR A 127 -7.35 -12.07 11.35
CA THR A 127 -7.66 -11.41 10.07
C THR A 127 -7.88 -12.46 8.99
N TYR A 128 -8.59 -12.06 7.94
CA TYR A 128 -8.76 -12.89 6.75
C TYR A 128 -7.88 -12.36 5.63
N ILE A 129 -7.23 -13.29 4.92
CA ILE A 129 -6.32 -13.01 3.82
C ILE A 129 -6.88 -13.66 2.57
N ALA A 130 -7.15 -12.86 1.53
CA ALA A 130 -7.47 -13.41 0.22
C ALA A 130 -6.18 -13.75 -0.55
N LEU A 131 -6.00 -15.04 -0.84
CA LEU A 131 -5.03 -15.53 -1.79
C LEU A 131 -5.60 -15.31 -3.18
N ILE A 132 -5.09 -14.30 -3.90
CA ILE A 132 -5.54 -14.04 -5.27
C ILE A 132 -4.82 -14.93 -6.28
N TRP A 133 -3.74 -15.61 -5.87
CA TRP A 133 -2.92 -16.53 -6.68
C TRP A 133 -2.63 -17.81 -5.87
N PRO A 134 -2.24 -18.92 -6.53
CA PRO A 134 -1.82 -20.11 -5.81
C PRO A 134 -0.66 -19.83 -4.85
N ALA A 135 -0.73 -20.36 -3.63
CA ALA A 135 0.24 -20.08 -2.57
C ALA A 135 0.82 -21.37 -1.97
N SER A 136 2.16 -21.47 -1.94
CA SER A 136 2.86 -22.57 -1.27
C SER A 136 2.76 -22.46 0.25
N LEU A 137 2.63 -23.60 0.92
CA LEU A 137 2.59 -23.68 2.38
C LEU A 137 3.92 -24.10 3.00
N TYR A 138 4.16 -23.63 4.21
CA TYR A 138 5.39 -23.85 4.97
C TYR A 138 5.08 -24.29 6.40
N ASN A 139 5.88 -25.20 6.96
CA ASN A 139 5.71 -25.65 8.35
C ASN A 139 6.18 -24.61 9.39
N GLN A 140 7.01 -23.65 8.96
CA GLN A 140 7.58 -22.57 9.78
C GLN A 140 7.63 -21.29 8.94
N PRO A 141 7.76 -20.09 9.56
CA PRO A 141 7.79 -18.80 8.84
C PRO A 141 9.11 -18.54 8.08
N VAL A 142 9.75 -19.57 7.53
CA VAL A 142 11.04 -19.49 6.85
C VAL A 142 11.03 -20.26 5.52
N PRO A 143 11.78 -19.81 4.49
CA PRO A 143 11.74 -20.44 3.17
C PRO A 143 12.23 -21.89 3.15
N SER A 144 13.11 -22.27 4.08
CA SER A 144 13.65 -23.63 4.21
C SER A 144 12.62 -24.65 4.71
N ALA A 145 11.47 -24.19 5.21
CA ALA A 145 10.39 -25.04 5.73
C ALA A 145 9.26 -25.30 4.71
N LEU A 146 9.54 -25.14 3.41
CA LEU A 146 8.60 -25.35 2.31
C LEU A 146 8.02 -26.77 2.35
N THR A 147 6.71 -26.87 2.12
CA THR A 147 6.00 -28.13 1.92
C THR A 147 5.67 -28.33 0.44
N ASP A 148 5.23 -29.53 0.07
CA ASP A 148 4.73 -29.83 -1.28
C ASP A 148 3.27 -29.38 -1.50
N VAL A 149 2.65 -28.72 -0.51
CA VAL A 149 1.24 -28.31 -0.56
C VAL A 149 1.13 -26.90 -1.11
N ILE A 150 0.21 -26.75 -2.08
CA ILE A 150 -0.14 -25.48 -2.71
C ILE A 150 -1.65 -25.27 -2.52
N LEU A 151 -2.03 -24.10 -2.01
CA LEU A 151 -3.41 -23.66 -1.94
C LEU A 151 -3.77 -22.94 -3.24
N ASP A 152 -4.89 -23.31 -3.84
CA ASP A 152 -5.51 -22.51 -4.90
C ASP A 152 -6.05 -21.18 -4.33
N PRO A 153 -6.28 -20.15 -5.18
CA PRO A 153 -6.85 -18.88 -4.78
C PRO A 153 -8.12 -19.05 -3.94
N GLN A 154 -8.09 -18.51 -2.73
CA GLN A 154 -9.17 -18.60 -1.75
C GLN A 154 -8.89 -17.63 -0.59
N THR A 155 -9.88 -17.39 0.25
CA THR A 155 -9.68 -16.65 1.49
C THR A 155 -9.45 -17.59 2.66
N VAL A 156 -8.41 -17.27 3.41
CA VAL A 156 -7.95 -18.05 4.57
C VAL A 156 -7.96 -17.19 5.81
N HIS A 157 -8.25 -17.80 6.96
CA HIS A 157 -8.13 -17.15 8.25
C HIS A 157 -6.67 -17.22 8.71
N ALA A 158 -6.10 -16.06 9.06
CA ALA A 158 -4.75 -15.92 9.58
C ALA A 158 -4.78 -15.59 11.07
N ASN A 159 -4.09 -16.41 11.86
CA ASN A 159 -4.11 -16.33 13.33
C ASN A 159 -2.76 -15.88 13.94
N ALA A 160 -1.72 -15.73 13.13
CA ALA A 160 -0.45 -15.15 13.56
C ALA A 160 0.33 -14.50 12.40
N VAL A 161 1.26 -13.61 12.74
CA VAL A 161 2.27 -13.04 11.83
C VAL A 161 3.65 -13.23 12.45
N PHE A 162 4.64 -13.51 11.62
CA PHE A 162 6.05 -13.52 12.01
C PHE A 162 6.68 -12.19 11.58
N GLU A 163 6.96 -11.34 12.56
CA GLU A 163 7.66 -10.08 12.35
C GLU A 163 9.16 -10.29 12.51
N SER A 164 9.88 -10.19 11.40
CA SER A 164 11.33 -10.31 11.37
C SER A 164 11.99 -8.97 11.01
N PRO A 165 13.13 -8.61 11.64
CA PRO A 165 13.99 -7.54 11.14
C PRO A 165 14.56 -7.83 9.74
N VAL A 166 14.47 -9.09 9.28
CA VAL A 166 14.80 -9.48 7.92
C VAL A 166 13.68 -9.02 6.98
N ALA A 167 13.94 -7.93 6.24
CA ALA A 167 12.93 -7.23 5.45
C ALA A 167 12.09 -8.12 4.54
N TYR A 168 12.68 -9.18 3.96
CA TYR A 168 11.95 -10.07 3.07
C TYR A 168 11.05 -11.06 3.81
N LEU A 169 11.30 -11.39 5.08
CA LEU A 169 10.45 -12.26 5.92
C LEU A 169 9.44 -11.51 6.77
N SER A 170 9.50 -10.18 6.77
CA SER A 170 8.73 -9.28 7.65
C SER A 170 7.20 -9.44 7.60
N HIS A 171 6.67 -10.21 6.65
CA HIS A 171 5.24 -10.41 6.45
C HIS A 171 4.89 -11.88 6.17
N SER A 172 5.39 -12.81 7.00
CA SER A 172 4.96 -14.21 6.91
C SER A 172 3.75 -14.43 7.83
N TYR A 173 2.69 -15.06 7.32
CA TYR A 173 1.42 -15.21 8.04
C TYR A 173 1.16 -16.68 8.34
N ARG A 174 0.70 -16.98 9.54
CA ARG A 174 0.20 -18.32 9.88
C ARG A 174 -1.29 -18.37 9.62
N ILE A 175 -1.70 -19.33 8.81
CA ILE A 175 -3.08 -19.56 8.40
C ILE A 175 -3.58 -20.88 8.97
N GLU A 176 -4.87 -20.93 9.24
CA GLU A 176 -5.56 -22.13 9.70
C GLU A 176 -5.98 -22.95 8.48
N THR A 177 -5.55 -24.21 8.44
CA THR A 177 -6.05 -25.18 7.46
C THR A 177 -6.78 -26.31 8.18
N SER A 178 -7.93 -26.74 7.65
CA SER A 178 -8.75 -27.74 8.33
C SER A 178 -8.21 -29.17 8.22
N TRP A 179 -7.22 -29.42 7.35
CA TRP A 179 -6.67 -30.77 7.10
C TRP A 179 -5.19 -30.93 7.44
N LEU A 180 -4.40 -29.86 7.41
CA LEU A 180 -2.95 -29.91 7.70
C LEU A 180 -2.58 -29.21 9.02
N GLY A 181 -3.58 -28.64 9.71
CA GLY A 181 -3.37 -27.75 10.85
C GLY A 181 -2.87 -26.38 10.42
N ASP A 182 -2.26 -25.66 11.35
CA ASP A 182 -1.73 -24.33 11.07
C ASP A 182 -0.50 -24.42 10.15
N GLN A 183 -0.48 -23.57 9.14
CA GLN A 183 0.58 -23.52 8.13
C GLN A 183 1.00 -22.07 7.89
N TRP A 184 2.19 -21.85 7.36
CA TRP A 184 2.72 -20.54 7.09
C TRP A 184 2.66 -20.20 5.60
N LEU A 185 2.26 -18.97 5.31
CA LEU A 185 2.51 -18.26 4.06
C LEU A 185 3.80 -17.47 4.24
N VAL A 186 4.86 -17.85 3.54
CA VAL A 186 6.17 -17.19 3.63
C VAL A 186 6.35 -16.26 2.44
N GLN A 187 6.47 -14.96 2.73
CA GLN A 187 6.60 -13.90 1.71
C GLN A 187 5.48 -13.87 0.65
N PRO A 188 4.19 -13.91 1.04
CA PRO A 188 3.11 -13.85 0.08
C PRO A 188 3.15 -12.53 -0.70
N ASN A 189 3.40 -12.60 -2.01
CA ASN A 189 3.56 -11.42 -2.87
C ASN A 189 2.25 -10.99 -3.55
N ARG A 190 1.18 -11.75 -3.38
CA ARG A 190 -0.11 -11.57 -4.06
C ARG A 190 -1.25 -11.97 -3.13
N ILE A 191 -1.46 -11.16 -2.11
CA ILE A 191 -2.54 -11.32 -1.15
C ILE A 191 -3.23 -10.00 -0.90
N LEU A 192 -4.49 -10.08 -0.47
CA LEU A 192 -5.23 -8.95 0.09
C LEU A 192 -5.41 -9.22 1.58
N LEU A 193 -5.03 -8.25 2.40
CA LEU A 193 -5.16 -8.31 3.85
C LEU A 193 -6.48 -7.69 4.30
N ASP A 194 -6.86 -8.02 5.54
CA ASP A 194 -8.01 -7.41 6.23
C ASP A 194 -9.32 -7.57 5.46
N MET A 195 -9.52 -8.77 4.95
CA MET A 195 -10.78 -9.14 4.30
C MET A 195 -11.90 -9.21 5.32
N GLU A 196 -13.05 -8.61 5.01
CA GLU A 196 -14.27 -8.77 5.80
C GLU A 196 -15.13 -9.86 5.16
N ILE A 197 -15.39 -10.94 5.91
CA ILE A 197 -16.30 -12.01 5.48
C ILE A 197 -17.74 -11.55 5.72
N ILE A 198 -18.55 -11.52 4.65
CA ILE A 198 -19.91 -10.97 4.70
C ILE A 198 -20.97 -12.05 4.48
N ASN A 199 -20.79 -12.91 3.47
CA ASN A 199 -21.71 -14.00 3.11
C ASN A 199 -23.19 -13.59 3.06
N GLN A 200 -23.54 -12.63 2.21
CA GLN A 200 -24.90 -12.11 2.08
C GLN A 200 -25.34 -11.90 0.63
N GLU A 201 -26.65 -11.87 0.39
CA GLU A 201 -27.18 -11.43 -0.91
C GLU A 201 -26.93 -9.92 -1.12
N MET A 202 -26.65 -9.56 -2.37
CA MET A 202 -26.38 -8.20 -2.79
C MET A 202 -27.08 -7.92 -4.13
N ASP A 203 -27.80 -6.80 -4.18
CA ASP A 203 -28.45 -6.32 -5.40
C ASP A 203 -27.50 -5.42 -6.19
N LEU A 204 -27.29 -5.73 -7.47
CA LEU A 204 -26.62 -4.87 -8.45
C LEU A 204 -27.70 -4.26 -9.34
N PRO A 205 -28.12 -3.00 -9.12
CA PRO A 205 -29.31 -2.43 -9.75
C PRO A 205 -29.10 -2.03 -11.21
N THR A 206 -27.85 -1.91 -11.64
CA THR A 206 -27.43 -1.42 -12.96
C THR A 206 -26.23 -2.21 -13.47
N GLU A 207 -25.85 -1.95 -14.72
CA GLU A 207 -24.63 -2.53 -15.28
C GLU A 207 -23.42 -2.16 -14.41
N THR A 208 -22.68 -3.18 -13.98
CA THR A 208 -21.52 -3.06 -13.09
C THR A 208 -20.29 -3.64 -13.78
N LEU A 209 -19.12 -3.05 -13.56
CA LEU A 209 -17.87 -3.56 -14.08
C LEU A 209 -17.61 -4.96 -13.52
N TYR A 210 -17.45 -5.91 -14.43
CA TYR A 210 -16.91 -7.23 -14.14
C TYR A 210 -15.39 -7.12 -13.96
N MET A 211 -14.89 -7.57 -12.81
CA MET A 211 -13.46 -7.56 -12.52
C MET A 211 -12.99 -9.00 -12.32
N ASP A 212 -12.19 -9.49 -13.27
CA ASP A 212 -11.55 -10.80 -13.21
C ASP A 212 -10.50 -10.87 -12.09
N GLU A 213 -9.83 -9.75 -11.82
CA GLU A 213 -8.91 -9.54 -10.72
C GLU A 213 -9.38 -8.36 -9.86
N TYR A 214 -8.94 -8.29 -8.60
CA TYR A 214 -9.37 -7.21 -7.70
C TYR A 214 -8.95 -5.81 -8.17
N ASP A 215 -7.97 -5.70 -9.07
CA ASP A 215 -7.40 -4.45 -9.59
C ASP A 215 -7.71 -4.19 -11.08
N THR A 216 -8.64 -4.94 -11.70
CA THR A 216 -8.98 -4.81 -13.14
C THR A 216 -9.18 -3.35 -13.56
N ALA A 217 -9.85 -2.55 -12.74
CA ALA A 217 -10.09 -1.14 -13.03
C ALA A 217 -8.81 -0.30 -13.20
N ASN A 218 -7.74 -0.63 -12.46
CA ASN A 218 -6.45 0.05 -12.56
C ASN A 218 -5.67 -0.37 -13.81
N ARG A 219 -6.01 -1.50 -14.41
CA ARG A 219 -5.31 -2.10 -15.55
C ARG A 219 -5.95 -1.78 -16.89
N MET A 220 -7.15 -1.20 -16.89
CA MET A 220 -7.82 -0.76 -18.11
C MET A 220 -7.00 0.34 -18.82
N GLN A 221 -6.67 0.11 -20.10
CA GLN A 221 -5.98 1.10 -20.93
C GLN A 221 -6.95 1.84 -21.85
N ARG A 222 -8.08 1.21 -22.17
CA ARG A 222 -9.11 1.75 -23.06
C ARG A 222 -10.50 1.44 -22.51
N PRO A 223 -11.53 2.24 -22.85
CA PRO A 223 -12.90 1.94 -22.43
C PRO A 223 -13.41 0.59 -22.95
N SER A 224 -12.93 0.17 -24.12
CA SER A 224 -13.28 -1.12 -24.74
C SER A 224 -12.79 -2.35 -23.96
N ASP A 225 -11.88 -2.17 -23.02
CA ASP A 225 -11.38 -3.25 -22.17
C ASP A 225 -12.38 -3.59 -21.06
N ALA A 226 -13.34 -2.70 -20.78
CA ALA A 226 -14.35 -2.89 -19.75
C ALA A 226 -15.36 -3.97 -20.15
N ILE A 227 -15.53 -4.94 -19.27
CA ILE A 227 -16.59 -5.96 -19.36
C ILE A 227 -17.64 -5.61 -18.33
N PHE A 228 -18.90 -5.59 -18.73
CA PHE A 228 -20.02 -5.28 -17.83
C PHE A 228 -20.87 -6.52 -17.59
N ILE A 229 -21.31 -6.67 -16.35
CA ILE A 229 -22.40 -7.57 -16.00
C ILE A 229 -23.70 -6.77 -15.91
N PRO A 230 -24.84 -7.34 -16.36
CA PRO A 230 -26.13 -6.68 -16.24
C PRO A 230 -26.58 -6.62 -14.78
N ALA A 231 -27.60 -5.80 -14.53
CA ALA A 231 -28.29 -5.75 -13.25
C ALA A 231 -28.77 -7.15 -12.84
N GLN A 232 -28.43 -7.57 -11.63
CA GLN A 232 -28.71 -8.91 -11.11
C GLN A 232 -28.54 -8.97 -9.60
N LYS A 233 -28.99 -10.08 -8.99
CA LYS A 233 -28.62 -10.44 -7.63
C LYS A 233 -27.34 -11.27 -7.65
N VAL A 234 -26.44 -11.01 -6.71
CA VAL A 234 -25.23 -11.81 -6.48
C VAL A 234 -25.13 -12.16 -5.00
N PHE A 235 -24.31 -13.16 -4.68
CA PHE A 235 -23.95 -13.48 -3.31
C PHE A 235 -22.58 -12.88 -3.00
N ALA A 236 -22.52 -11.85 -2.17
CA ALA A 236 -21.29 -11.24 -1.69
C ALA A 236 -20.66 -12.12 -0.61
N MET A 237 -19.48 -12.67 -0.91
CA MET A 237 -18.76 -13.58 -0.01
C MET A 237 -17.94 -12.78 1.00
N GLU A 238 -17.19 -11.80 0.49
CA GLU A 238 -16.21 -11.01 1.23
C GLU A 238 -15.95 -9.68 0.55
N LYS A 239 -15.34 -8.73 1.27
CA LYS A 239 -14.88 -7.47 0.70
C LYS A 239 -13.55 -7.00 1.30
N THR A 240 -12.88 -6.14 0.54
CA THR A 240 -11.72 -5.38 1.02
C THR A 240 -12.17 -4.11 1.77
N ASN A 241 -11.25 -3.52 2.53
CA ASN A 241 -11.45 -2.19 3.14
C ASN A 241 -11.70 -1.08 2.10
N ALA A 242 -11.30 -1.29 0.85
CA ALA A 242 -11.54 -0.36 -0.25
C ALA A 242 -12.94 -0.51 -0.87
N GLY A 243 -13.78 -1.43 -0.37
CA GLY A 243 -15.13 -1.64 -0.88
C GLY A 243 -15.19 -2.47 -2.17
N VAL A 244 -14.13 -3.23 -2.48
CA VAL A 244 -14.14 -4.23 -3.57
C VAL A 244 -14.67 -5.54 -3.01
N TYR A 245 -15.71 -6.09 -3.62
CA TYR A 245 -16.38 -7.32 -3.19
C TYR A 245 -15.98 -8.48 -4.09
N HIS A 246 -15.74 -9.65 -3.49
CA HIS A 246 -15.71 -10.92 -4.22
C HIS A 246 -17.10 -11.55 -4.13
N VAL A 247 -17.71 -11.76 -5.28
CA VAL A 247 -19.12 -12.16 -5.38
C VAL A 247 -19.26 -13.44 -6.19
N ARG A 248 -20.37 -14.14 -5.97
CA ARG A 248 -20.79 -15.31 -6.74
C ARG A 248 -22.12 -15.04 -7.42
N ALA A 249 -22.19 -15.22 -8.73
CA ALA A 249 -23.43 -15.13 -9.49
C ALA A 249 -24.27 -16.42 -9.35
N GLU A 250 -25.54 -16.36 -9.78
CA GLU A 250 -26.47 -17.51 -9.72
C GLU A 250 -25.97 -18.75 -10.48
N ASN A 251 -25.18 -18.55 -11.54
CA ASN A 251 -24.58 -19.64 -12.31
C ASN A 251 -23.36 -20.29 -11.63
N GLY A 252 -22.96 -19.80 -10.45
CA GLY A 252 -21.84 -20.29 -9.67
C GLY A 252 -20.49 -19.63 -9.98
N ASN A 253 -20.38 -18.81 -11.02
CA ASN A 253 -19.14 -18.09 -11.33
C ASN A 253 -18.83 -17.06 -10.23
N THR A 254 -17.55 -16.93 -9.90
CA THR A 254 -17.05 -15.94 -8.94
C THR A 254 -16.19 -14.90 -9.62
N PHE A 255 -16.27 -13.66 -9.16
CA PHE A 255 -15.53 -12.52 -9.71
C PHE A 255 -15.53 -11.36 -8.72
N TRP A 256 -14.70 -10.35 -8.97
CA TRP A 256 -14.65 -9.14 -8.17
C TRP A 256 -15.56 -8.06 -8.78
N ILE A 257 -16.08 -7.19 -7.92
CA ILE A 257 -16.76 -5.97 -8.30
C ILE A 257 -16.39 -4.84 -7.36
N HIS A 258 -16.55 -3.61 -7.82
CA HIS A 258 -16.66 -2.46 -6.94
C HIS A 258 -17.96 -1.72 -7.27
N PRO A 259 -18.91 -1.56 -6.33
CA PRO A 259 -20.23 -0.99 -6.63
C PRO A 259 -20.20 0.43 -7.21
N ALA A 260 -19.14 1.20 -6.94
CA ALA A 260 -18.97 2.52 -7.55
C ALA A 260 -18.50 2.48 -9.01
N TYR A 261 -18.07 1.32 -9.52
CA TYR A 261 -17.85 1.04 -10.94
C TYR A 261 -19.12 0.49 -11.58
N ALA A 262 -20.24 1.18 -11.38
CA ALA A 262 -21.53 0.84 -11.97
C ALA A 262 -22.15 2.05 -12.67
N GLN A 263 -23.05 1.80 -13.63
CA GLN A 263 -23.86 2.86 -14.22
C GLN A 263 -24.79 3.45 -13.14
N PRO A 264 -25.04 4.77 -13.16
CA PRO A 264 -25.81 5.39 -12.09
C PRO A 264 -27.29 4.98 -12.13
N VAL A 265 -27.85 4.68 -10.96
CA VAL A 265 -29.28 4.41 -10.82
C VAL A 265 -30.08 5.67 -11.14
N GLY A 266 -31.11 5.54 -11.97
CA GLY A 266 -32.00 6.65 -12.34
C GLY A 266 -31.47 7.57 -13.44
N ALA A 267 -30.43 7.17 -14.17
CA ALA A 267 -30.05 7.82 -15.42
C ALA A 267 -31.27 7.92 -16.35
N LYS A 268 -31.45 9.09 -16.97
CA LYS A 268 -32.58 9.38 -17.87
C LYS A 268 -32.07 9.41 -19.29
N SER A 269 -32.74 8.69 -20.20
CA SER A 269 -32.48 8.83 -21.63
C SER A 269 -32.87 10.24 -22.10
N ILE A 270 -32.00 10.83 -22.91
CA ILE A 270 -32.18 12.15 -23.52
C ILE A 270 -31.73 12.10 -24.98
N ASN A 271 -31.92 13.21 -25.70
CA ASN A 271 -31.36 13.41 -27.03
C ASN A 271 -31.09 14.91 -27.19
N GLU A 272 -29.96 15.34 -26.66
CA GLU A 272 -29.61 16.75 -26.55
C GLU A 272 -28.19 17.00 -27.08
N THR A 273 -27.99 18.16 -27.71
CA THR A 273 -26.66 18.63 -28.10
C THR A 273 -26.14 19.56 -27.01
N ILE A 274 -24.98 19.23 -26.46
CA ILE A 274 -24.30 19.96 -25.40
C ILE A 274 -23.10 20.68 -26.00
N GLU A 275 -22.91 21.94 -25.63
CA GLU A 275 -21.77 22.74 -26.04
C GLU A 275 -20.72 22.77 -24.94
N LEU A 276 -19.57 22.16 -25.19
CA LEU A 276 -18.43 22.15 -24.27
C LEU A 276 -17.55 23.37 -24.56
N HIS A 277 -17.25 24.15 -23.53
CA HIS A 277 -16.44 25.37 -23.64
C HIS A 277 -14.99 25.19 -23.18
N THR A 278 -14.67 24.07 -22.51
CA THR A 278 -13.33 23.75 -22.01
C THR A 278 -12.99 22.29 -22.29
N ASP A 279 -11.72 21.93 -22.15
CA ASP A 279 -11.29 20.53 -22.21
C ASP A 279 -11.99 19.74 -21.10
N THR A 280 -12.79 18.74 -21.49
CA THR A 280 -13.68 18.00 -20.58
C THR A 280 -13.23 16.55 -20.48
N MET A 281 -12.91 16.10 -19.26
CA MET A 281 -12.48 14.71 -19.02
C MET A 281 -13.62 13.72 -19.20
N GLN A 282 -13.28 12.53 -19.70
CA GLN A 282 -14.22 11.44 -19.93
C GLN A 282 -14.02 10.29 -18.95
N TYR A 283 -15.13 9.74 -18.46
CA TYR A 283 -15.14 8.71 -17.42
C TYR A 283 -16.06 7.54 -17.82
N LEU A 284 -15.71 6.32 -17.41
CA LEU A 284 -16.64 5.18 -17.54
C LEU A 284 -17.78 5.25 -16.52
N PHE A 285 -17.50 5.82 -15.34
CA PHE A 285 -18.44 5.88 -14.22
C PHE A 285 -18.46 7.30 -13.65
N PRO A 286 -19.64 7.92 -13.50
CA PRO A 286 -19.74 9.24 -12.89
C PRO A 286 -19.62 9.17 -11.36
N THR A 287 -19.95 8.04 -10.75
CA THR A 287 -19.84 7.77 -9.30
C THR A 287 -18.42 7.50 -8.83
N MET A 288 -17.50 7.20 -9.76
CA MET A 288 -16.10 6.98 -9.46
C MET A 288 -15.29 7.50 -10.66
N PRO A 289 -14.75 8.74 -10.60
CA PRO A 289 -14.08 9.39 -11.73
C PRO A 289 -12.67 8.83 -11.98
N PHE A 290 -12.53 7.52 -11.91
CA PHE A 290 -11.37 6.73 -12.29
C PHE A 290 -11.85 5.35 -12.77
N PRO A 291 -11.29 4.77 -13.84
CA PRO A 291 -10.31 5.38 -14.74
C PRO A 291 -10.93 6.47 -15.65
N SER A 292 -10.07 7.38 -16.10
CA SER A 292 -10.44 8.44 -17.07
C SER A 292 -9.77 8.19 -18.41
N PHE A 293 -10.46 8.51 -19.52
CA PHE A 293 -10.03 8.15 -20.87
C PHE A 293 -9.78 9.38 -21.75
N GLY A 294 -8.94 10.28 -21.23
CA GLY A 294 -8.57 11.51 -21.92
C GLY A 294 -9.66 12.58 -21.91
N ALA A 295 -9.34 13.73 -22.51
CA ALA A 295 -10.21 14.89 -22.58
C ALA A 295 -10.77 15.11 -23.99
N ILE A 296 -11.97 15.69 -24.04
CA ILE A 296 -12.60 16.21 -25.26
C ILE A 296 -12.40 17.72 -25.28
N SER A 297 -11.81 18.24 -26.35
CA SER A 297 -11.66 19.69 -26.55
C SER A 297 -13.02 20.38 -26.75
N PRO A 298 -13.12 21.70 -26.51
CA PRO A 298 -14.35 22.47 -26.72
C PRO A 298 -15.03 22.18 -28.06
N GLN A 299 -16.25 21.65 -28.03
CA GLN A 299 -17.03 21.28 -29.20
C GLN A 299 -18.49 21.00 -28.82
N LYS A 300 -19.33 20.74 -29.83
CA LYS A 300 -20.70 20.25 -29.64
C LYS A 300 -20.71 18.73 -29.66
N VAL A 301 -21.32 18.12 -28.64
CA VAL A 301 -21.47 16.66 -28.51
C VAL A 301 -22.94 16.30 -28.34
N ASN A 302 -23.33 15.11 -28.80
CA ASN A 302 -24.69 14.60 -28.57
C ASN A 302 -24.68 13.70 -27.34
N ALA A 303 -25.52 14.05 -26.36
CA ALA A 303 -25.75 13.25 -25.18
C ALA A 303 -27.03 12.42 -25.33
N PHE A 304 -26.95 11.18 -24.87
CA PHE A 304 -28.05 10.22 -24.93
C PHE A 304 -28.53 9.77 -23.54
N GLU A 305 -27.76 10.05 -22.48
CA GLU A 305 -28.21 9.92 -21.08
C GLU A 305 -27.78 11.13 -20.26
N GLN A 306 -28.55 11.40 -19.20
CA GLN A 306 -28.19 12.36 -18.16
C GLN A 306 -28.40 11.78 -16.77
N TRP A 307 -27.60 12.23 -15.82
CA TRP A 307 -27.72 11.89 -14.42
C TRP A 307 -27.33 13.09 -13.54
N ASP A 308 -28.07 13.30 -12.46
CA ASP A 308 -27.72 14.28 -11.43
C ASP A 308 -27.08 13.53 -10.27
N ASP A 309 -25.84 13.88 -9.91
CA ASP A 309 -25.19 13.27 -8.76
C ASP A 309 -25.80 13.76 -7.42
N PRO A 310 -25.47 13.14 -6.28
CA PRO A 310 -25.98 13.56 -4.97
C PRO A 310 -25.62 15.01 -4.58
N GLU A 311 -24.62 15.61 -5.23
CA GLU A 311 -24.18 16.99 -5.02
C GLU A 311 -24.84 17.97 -6.02
N ASN A 312 -25.75 17.47 -6.87
CA ASN A 312 -26.44 18.18 -7.94
C ASN A 312 -25.53 18.62 -9.11
N HIS A 313 -24.39 17.96 -9.33
CA HIS A 313 -23.69 18.11 -10.60
C HIS A 313 -24.38 17.29 -11.67
N ARG A 314 -24.48 17.88 -12.86
CA ARG A 314 -25.10 17.24 -14.02
C ARG A 314 -24.03 16.51 -14.84
N TRP A 315 -24.24 15.21 -14.98
CA TRP A 315 -23.46 14.33 -15.81
C TRP A 315 -24.23 13.98 -17.08
N TYR A 316 -23.50 13.83 -18.17
CA TYR A 316 -24.04 13.45 -19.47
C TYR A 316 -23.24 12.30 -20.06
N ARG A 317 -23.92 11.30 -20.61
CA ARG A 317 -23.30 10.22 -21.35
C ARG A 317 -23.38 10.51 -22.84
N ILE A 318 -22.24 10.41 -23.51
CA ILE A 318 -22.06 10.82 -24.91
C ILE A 318 -21.40 9.70 -25.72
N HIS A 319 -21.64 9.71 -27.02
CA HIS A 319 -20.86 8.90 -27.96
C HIS A 319 -19.57 9.66 -28.31
N SER A 320 -18.41 9.14 -27.92
CA SER A 320 -17.11 9.73 -28.24
C SER A 320 -16.23 8.78 -29.06
N TRP A 321 -15.05 9.25 -29.45
CA TRP A 321 -14.03 8.41 -30.10
C TRP A 321 -13.52 7.29 -29.20
N GLY A 322 -13.63 7.44 -27.87
CA GLY A 322 -13.27 6.43 -26.88
C GLY A 322 -14.38 5.42 -26.60
N GLY A 323 -15.59 5.66 -27.08
CA GLY A 323 -16.79 4.90 -26.77
C GLY A 323 -17.82 5.71 -25.99
N ASP A 324 -18.71 5.02 -25.29
CA ASP A 324 -19.81 5.62 -24.55
C ASP A 324 -19.35 6.01 -23.15
N LEU A 325 -19.14 7.31 -22.92
CA LEU A 325 -18.49 7.83 -21.72
C LEU A 325 -19.29 8.95 -21.09
N TRP A 326 -19.13 9.09 -19.78
CA TRP A 326 -19.69 10.17 -18.98
C TRP A 326 -18.76 11.38 -18.97
N ILE A 327 -19.36 12.56 -19.09
CA ILE A 327 -18.72 13.85 -18.93
C ILE A 327 -19.53 14.69 -17.94
N MET A 328 -18.85 15.52 -17.17
CA MET A 328 -19.48 16.54 -16.32
C MET A 328 -19.40 17.87 -17.05
N ASN A 329 -20.52 18.58 -17.16
CA ASN A 329 -20.62 19.84 -17.90
C ASN A 329 -21.02 21.01 -17.01
#